data_AF-A0A9D3B5K6-F1
#
_entry.id   AF-A0A9D3B5K6-F1
#
_cell.length_a   1.000
_cell.length_b   1.000
_cell.length_c   1.000
_cell.angle_alpha   90.00
_cell.angle_beta   90.00
_cell.angle_gamma   90.00
#
_symmetry.space_group_name_H-M   'P 1'
#
loop_
_entity.id
_entity.type
_entity.pdbx_description
1 polymer ?
#
loop_
_entity_poly.entity_id
_entity_poly.type
_entity_poly.pdbx_seq_one_letter_code
_entity_poly.pdbx_strand_id
1 'polypeptide(L)'
;MKDANTMVRDSIKIGMHVKISLHPNQKEDDFEEGIVEEILSDEKFDEKGIEVKIDNGYIGHIEKIIKKDSTLEEIQIRITQRENTELEKKETFAFDTTTNAKNDELKKVVCIAVASLMNTKGGYVYIGVDDDGNVKGLERDYSLMQNGGNNDKLELQIRDAIRKYLADQVPISNFIDISFHVIDGKEICEIRVSPASEPVFSKEKIYNVSINNVNQQRKFDDFYIREGNGKKLLEKHSDFLSYWKVRFNESE
;
A
#
# COMPACT_ATOMS: atom_id res chain seq x y z
N MET A 1 -15.91 -26.33 11.66
CA MET A 1 -14.91 -25.38 12.22
C MET A 1 -13.79 -25.35 11.20
N LYS A 2 -13.56 -24.21 10.54
CA LYS A 2 -12.41 -24.03 9.65
C LYS A 2 -11.31 -23.42 10.52
N ASP A 3 -10.17 -24.08 10.61
CA ASP A 3 -9.04 -23.57 11.38
C ASP A 3 -8.62 -22.20 10.83
N ALA A 4 -8.44 -21.25 11.75
CA ALA A 4 -8.16 -19.84 11.45
C ALA A 4 -6.73 -19.60 10.91
N ASN A 5 -6.00 -20.67 10.57
CA ASN A 5 -4.59 -20.62 10.21
C ASN A 5 -4.28 -21.15 8.79
N THR A 6 -5.30 -21.42 7.98
CA THR A 6 -5.10 -21.81 6.59
C THR A 6 -4.51 -20.66 5.77
N MET A 7 -3.26 -20.80 5.35
CA MET A 7 -2.61 -19.89 4.41
C MET A 7 -2.94 -20.27 2.96
N VAL A 8 -3.30 -19.26 2.16
CA VAL A 8 -3.66 -19.45 0.75
C VAL A 8 -2.51 -18.95 -0.12
N ARG A 9 -2.15 -19.69 -1.17
CA ARG A 9 -1.07 -19.35 -2.11
C ARG A 9 -1.11 -17.91 -2.62
N ASP A 10 -2.32 -17.40 -2.85
CA ASP A 10 -2.57 -16.05 -3.37
C ASP A 10 -2.17 -14.93 -2.40
N SER A 11 -2.13 -15.24 -1.10
CA SER A 11 -1.69 -14.32 -0.04
C SER A 11 -0.17 -14.29 0.17
N ILE A 12 0.58 -15.17 -0.49
CA ILE A 12 2.05 -15.27 -0.37
C ILE A 12 2.70 -14.70 -1.64
N LYS A 13 3.66 -13.80 -1.44
CA LYS A 13 4.42 -13.12 -2.50
C LYS A 13 5.91 -13.09 -2.16
N ILE A 14 6.73 -13.07 -3.20
CA ILE A 14 8.16 -12.79 -3.10
C ILE A 14 8.33 -11.42 -2.42
N GLY A 15 9.30 -11.32 -1.51
CA GLY A 15 9.57 -10.13 -0.70
C GLY A 15 8.85 -10.08 0.65
N MET A 16 7.95 -11.02 0.95
CA MET A 16 7.29 -11.09 2.26
C MET A 16 8.23 -11.64 3.32
N HIS A 17 8.28 -11.00 4.49
CA HIS A 17 8.97 -11.56 5.64
C HIS A 17 8.09 -12.61 6.31
N VAL A 18 8.61 -13.83 6.47
CA VAL A 18 7.86 -15.01 6.90
C VAL A 18 8.65 -15.80 7.92
N LYS A 19 7.93 -16.55 8.76
CA LYS A 19 8.46 -17.65 9.54
C LYS A 19 8.12 -18.95 8.81
N ILE A 20 9.12 -19.78 8.55
CA ILE A 20 8.96 -21.09 7.93
C ILE A 20 9.30 -22.21 8.90
N SER A 21 8.60 -23.35 8.79
CA SER A 21 9.03 -24.63 9.33
C SER A 21 9.93 -25.32 8.31
N LEU A 22 11.18 -25.61 8.70
CA LEU A 22 12.19 -26.12 7.77
C LEU A 22 11.93 -27.57 7.35
N HIS A 23 12.37 -27.93 6.14
CA HIS A 23 12.39 -29.34 5.73
C HIS A 23 13.29 -30.18 6.65
N PRO A 24 12.89 -31.42 6.99
CA PRO A 24 13.67 -32.31 7.85
C PRO A 24 15.09 -32.57 7.35
N ASN A 25 15.31 -32.47 6.04
CA ASN A 25 16.59 -32.71 5.39
C ASN A 25 17.59 -31.54 5.51
N GLN A 26 17.16 -30.37 6.01
CA GLN A 26 18.03 -29.21 6.22
C GLN A 26 18.41 -29.03 7.68
N LYS A 27 17.43 -29.12 8.58
CA LYS A 27 17.57 -29.07 10.04
C LYS A 27 16.25 -29.56 10.64
N GLU A 28 16.30 -30.59 11.48
CA GLU A 28 15.11 -31.20 12.06
C GLU A 28 14.50 -30.28 13.13
N ASP A 29 13.18 -30.03 13.04
CA ASP A 29 12.36 -29.26 14.00
C ASP A 29 12.83 -27.82 14.30
N ASP A 30 13.47 -27.16 13.34
CA ASP A 30 13.88 -25.75 13.46
C ASP A 30 12.95 -24.84 12.66
N PHE A 31 12.72 -23.63 13.15
CA PHE A 31 12.00 -22.59 12.42
C PHE A 31 12.98 -21.51 12.02
N GLU A 32 12.78 -20.93 10.84
CA GLU A 32 13.60 -19.81 10.40
C GLU A 32 12.75 -18.64 9.93
N GLU A 33 13.27 -17.43 10.11
CA GLU A 33 12.67 -16.20 9.61
C GLU A 33 13.49 -15.66 8.44
N GLY A 34 12.81 -15.17 7.42
CA GLY A 34 13.48 -14.58 6.26
C GLY A 34 12.51 -13.99 5.26
N ILE A 35 13.06 -13.41 4.20
CA ILE A 35 12.29 -12.83 3.10
C ILE A 35 12.05 -13.92 2.06
N VAL A 36 10.80 -14.12 1.63
CA VAL A 36 10.46 -15.04 0.54
C VAL A 36 11.21 -14.63 -0.72
N GLU A 37 12.16 -15.47 -1.15
CA GLU A 37 12.94 -15.32 -2.38
C GLU A 37 12.24 -16.03 -3.54
N GLU A 38 11.71 -17.23 -3.28
CA GLU A 38 11.05 -18.07 -4.28
C GLU A 38 9.84 -18.77 -3.65
N ILE A 39 8.78 -18.97 -4.42
CA ILE A 39 7.61 -19.72 -3.97
C ILE A 39 7.58 -21.03 -4.76
N LEU A 40 7.75 -22.15 -4.04
CA LEU A 40 7.98 -23.46 -4.63
C LEU A 40 6.68 -24.26 -4.81
N SER A 41 5.65 -23.94 -4.00
CA SER A 41 4.35 -24.60 -4.14
C SER A 41 3.49 -23.94 -5.21
N ASP A 42 3.01 -24.77 -6.14
CA ASP A 42 1.98 -24.44 -7.13
C ASP A 42 0.56 -24.72 -6.61
N GLU A 43 0.44 -25.39 -5.47
CA GLU A 43 -0.86 -25.73 -4.89
C GLU A 43 -1.53 -24.48 -4.32
N LYS A 44 -2.84 -24.35 -4.58
CA LYS A 44 -3.63 -23.20 -4.05
C LYS A 44 -3.71 -23.21 -2.52
N PHE A 45 -3.53 -24.38 -1.92
CA PHE A 45 -3.66 -24.67 -0.51
C PHE A 45 -2.79 -25.87 -0.17
N ASP A 46 -2.07 -25.79 0.95
CA ASP A 46 -1.34 -26.90 1.56
C ASP A 46 -1.63 -26.87 3.06
N GLU A 47 -1.98 -28.01 3.66
CA GLU A 47 -2.28 -28.11 5.09
C GLU A 47 -1.06 -27.78 5.97
N LYS A 48 0.15 -27.93 5.43
CA LYS A 48 1.41 -27.61 6.11
C LYS A 48 1.82 -26.15 5.94
N GLY A 49 1.16 -25.40 5.07
CA GLY A 49 1.54 -24.04 4.67
C GLY A 49 2.24 -24.02 3.31
N ILE A 50 2.23 -22.85 2.66
CA ILE A 50 2.82 -22.69 1.31
C ILE A 50 4.34 -22.83 1.40
N GLU A 51 4.91 -23.72 0.58
CA GLU A 51 6.34 -23.94 0.53
C GLU A 51 7.07 -22.80 -0.20
N VAL A 52 8.10 -22.26 0.46
CA VAL A 52 8.92 -21.16 -0.06
C VAL A 52 10.40 -21.37 0.24
N LYS A 53 11.24 -20.72 -0.55
CA LYS A 53 12.64 -20.47 -0.24
C LYS A 53 12.78 -19.05 0.29
N ILE A 54 13.51 -18.88 1.38
CA ILE A 54 13.83 -17.56 1.95
C ILE A 54 15.26 -17.11 1.60
N ASP A 55 15.55 -15.83 1.76
CA ASP A 55 16.79 -15.12 1.38
C ASP A 55 18.10 -15.68 1.95
N ASN A 56 18.04 -16.42 3.06
CA ASN A 56 19.21 -17.12 3.62
C ASN A 56 19.41 -18.54 3.02
N GLY A 57 18.61 -18.93 2.03
CA GLY A 57 18.70 -20.18 1.29
C GLY A 57 17.91 -21.35 1.88
N TYR A 58 17.25 -21.18 3.02
CA TYR A 58 16.43 -22.22 3.62
C TYR A 58 15.08 -22.39 2.92
N ILE A 59 14.55 -23.62 2.95
CA ILE A 59 13.29 -24.00 2.32
C ILE A 59 12.37 -24.58 3.40
N GLY A 60 11.10 -24.16 3.37
CA GLY A 60 10.15 -24.64 4.35
C GLY A 60 8.72 -24.19 4.06
N HIS A 61 7.80 -24.68 4.88
CA HIS A 61 6.40 -24.27 4.79
C HIS A 61 6.15 -23.03 5.63
N ILE A 62 5.45 -22.04 5.09
CA ILE A 62 5.14 -20.83 5.85
C ILE A 62 4.18 -21.16 7.00
N GLU A 63 4.64 -20.86 8.21
CA GLU A 63 3.87 -20.95 9.44
C GLU A 63 3.19 -19.63 9.78
N LYS A 64 3.89 -18.52 9.50
CA LYS A 64 3.42 -17.18 9.84
C LYS A 64 4.00 -16.13 8.90
N ILE A 65 3.16 -15.18 8.47
CA ILE A 65 3.65 -13.95 7.86
C ILE A 65 4.10 -13.02 8.98
N ILE A 66 5.37 -12.63 8.98
CA ILE A 66 5.91 -11.69 9.93
C ILE A 66 5.78 -10.29 9.34
N LYS A 67 4.77 -9.56 9.80
CA LYS A 67 4.75 -8.12 9.67
C LYS A 67 5.81 -7.57 10.63
N LYS A 68 6.98 -7.16 10.12
CA LYS A 68 7.91 -6.39 10.93
C LYS A 68 7.30 -5.00 11.09
N ASP A 69 6.67 -4.78 12.24
CA ASP A 69 6.21 -3.46 12.63
C ASP A 69 7.41 -2.52 12.68
N SER A 70 7.26 -1.34 12.07
CA SER A 70 8.27 -0.30 12.12
C SER A 70 8.52 0.08 13.59
N THR A 71 9.77 0.18 14.02
CA THR A 71 10.05 0.68 15.38
C THR A 71 9.69 2.17 15.45
N LEU A 72 9.36 2.68 16.66
CA LEU A 72 9.08 4.12 16.83
C LEU A 72 10.24 5.00 16.34
N GLU A 73 11.47 4.55 16.53
CA GLU A 73 12.66 5.27 16.08
C GLU A 73 12.79 5.29 14.55
N GLU A 74 12.51 4.18 13.88
CA GLU A 74 12.43 4.13 12.41
C GLU A 74 11.34 5.07 11.87
N ILE A 75 10.18 5.12 12.50
CA ILE A 75 9.08 6.00 12.09
C ILE A 75 9.49 7.47 12.27
N GLN A 76 10.06 7.83 13.41
CA GLN A 76 10.54 9.20 13.67
C GLN A 76 11.59 9.64 12.64
N ILE A 77 12.52 8.75 12.28
CA ILE A 77 13.50 9.01 11.23
C ILE A 77 12.79 9.24 9.89
N ARG A 78 11.80 8.42 9.51
CA ARG A 78 11.10 8.58 8.22
C ARG A 78 10.26 9.85 8.17
N ILE A 79 9.47 10.17 9.19
CA ILE A 79 8.57 11.34 9.15
C ILE A 79 9.35 12.67 9.08
N THR A 80 10.57 12.71 9.63
CA THR A 80 11.46 13.88 9.58
C THR A 80 12.23 14.01 8.27
N GLN A 81 12.24 12.97 7.42
CA GLN A 81 12.78 13.09 6.07
C GLN A 81 11.91 13.96 5.18
N ARG A 82 12.54 14.59 4.19
CA ARG A 82 11.81 15.23 3.10
C ARG A 82 11.06 14.18 2.30
N GLU A 83 9.84 14.51 1.88
CA GLU A 83 9.10 13.68 0.92
C GLU A 83 9.96 13.38 -0.31
N ASN A 84 9.88 12.14 -0.77
CA ASN A 84 10.74 11.60 -1.82
C ASN A 84 10.00 10.51 -2.59
N THR A 85 10.67 9.75 -3.43
CA THR A 85 10.02 8.75 -4.28
C THR A 85 9.29 7.65 -3.50
N GLU A 86 9.63 7.43 -2.23
CA GLU A 86 9.12 6.34 -1.38
C GLU A 86 8.42 6.85 -0.11
N LEU A 87 8.28 8.17 0.06
CA LEU A 87 7.69 8.79 1.24
C LEU A 87 6.73 9.91 0.85
N GLU A 88 5.48 9.77 1.29
CA GLU A 88 4.45 10.81 1.26
C GLU A 88 3.95 11.09 2.67
N LYS A 89 3.74 12.36 3.00
CA LYS A 89 3.15 12.83 4.25
C LYS A 89 1.87 13.59 3.96
N LYS A 90 0.88 13.41 4.82
CA LYS A 90 -0.41 14.10 4.76
C LYS A 90 -0.83 14.50 6.16
N GLU A 91 -1.13 15.78 6.33
CA GLU A 91 -1.53 16.29 7.64
C GLU A 91 -2.86 15.68 8.11
N THR A 92 -3.78 15.39 7.18
CA THR A 92 -5.09 14.80 7.44
C THR A 92 -5.50 13.87 6.30
N PHE A 93 -6.49 13.00 6.56
CA PHE A 93 -7.08 12.11 5.57
C PHE A 93 -8.27 12.76 4.85
N ALA A 94 -9.14 13.45 5.58
CA ALA A 94 -10.39 13.99 5.09
C ALA A 94 -10.77 15.36 5.69
N PHE A 95 -10.07 15.83 6.72
CA PHE A 95 -10.29 17.16 7.29
C PHE A 95 -9.48 18.22 6.55
N ASP A 96 -10.16 19.17 5.92
CA ASP A 96 -9.50 20.30 5.27
C ASP A 96 -9.22 21.41 6.28
N THR A 97 -7.93 21.69 6.50
CA THR A 97 -7.45 22.64 7.50
C THR A 97 -7.68 24.10 7.10
N THR A 98 -7.91 24.36 5.81
CA THR A 98 -8.20 25.70 5.30
C THR A 98 -9.68 26.04 5.48
N THR A 99 -10.55 25.07 5.16
CA THR A 99 -12.01 25.27 5.23
C THR A 99 -12.63 24.83 6.56
N ASN A 100 -11.86 24.13 7.41
CA ASN A 100 -12.32 23.49 8.65
C ASN A 100 -13.54 22.58 8.44
N ALA A 101 -13.55 21.84 7.33
CA ALA A 101 -14.66 21.00 6.94
C ALA A 101 -14.18 19.66 6.35
N LYS A 102 -15.10 18.71 6.24
CA LYS A 102 -14.85 17.46 5.53
C LYS A 102 -14.64 17.74 4.04
N ASN A 103 -13.54 17.21 3.49
CA ASN A 103 -13.20 17.28 2.08
C ASN A 103 -12.82 15.88 1.55
N ASP A 104 -13.73 15.28 0.77
CA ASP A 104 -13.52 13.94 0.21
C ASP A 104 -12.45 13.91 -0.91
N GLU A 105 -12.00 15.07 -1.43
CA GLU A 105 -10.89 15.14 -2.38
C GLU A 105 -9.55 14.82 -1.71
N LEU A 106 -9.39 15.13 -0.41
CA LEU A 106 -8.19 14.76 0.35
C LEU A 106 -8.00 13.23 0.41
N LYS A 107 -9.10 12.50 0.56
CA LYS A 107 -9.08 11.03 0.51
C LYS A 107 -8.58 10.54 -0.84
N LYS A 108 -9.03 11.17 -1.92
CA LYS A 108 -8.58 10.84 -3.28
C LYS A 108 -7.10 11.11 -3.44
N VAL A 109 -6.58 12.22 -2.91
CA VAL A 109 -5.14 12.52 -2.92
C VAL A 109 -4.32 11.43 -2.22
N VAL A 110 -4.77 10.94 -1.06
CA VAL A 110 -4.13 9.81 -0.35
C VAL A 110 -4.16 8.54 -1.20
N CYS A 111 -5.30 8.22 -1.83
CA CYS A 111 -5.40 7.05 -2.71
C CYS A 111 -4.48 7.16 -3.94
N ILE A 112 -4.34 8.34 -4.55
CA ILE A 112 -3.41 8.57 -5.66
C ILE A 112 -1.96 8.39 -5.19
N ALA A 113 -1.63 8.82 -3.97
CA ALA A 113 -0.30 8.57 -3.39
C ALA A 113 -0.03 7.06 -3.26
N VAL A 114 -0.97 6.30 -2.70
CA VAL A 114 -0.88 4.83 -2.62
C VAL A 114 -0.69 4.21 -4.01
N ALA A 115 -1.53 4.56 -4.99
CA ALA A 115 -1.39 4.03 -6.36
C ALA A 115 -0.04 4.36 -6.99
N SER A 116 0.45 5.59 -6.82
CA SER A 116 1.76 6.00 -7.36
C SER A 116 2.93 5.23 -6.77
N LEU A 117 2.88 4.93 -5.47
CA LEU A 117 3.88 4.10 -4.78
C LEU A 117 3.81 2.65 -5.26
N MET A 118 2.59 2.08 -5.35
CA MET A 118 2.38 0.73 -5.91
C MET A 118 2.95 0.62 -7.33
N ASN A 119 2.73 1.64 -8.16
CA ASN A 119 3.19 1.66 -9.54
C ASN A 119 4.71 1.85 -9.70
N THR A 120 5.42 2.15 -8.62
CA THR A 120 6.86 2.37 -8.60
C THR A 120 7.56 1.35 -7.70
N LYS A 121 8.24 1.80 -6.65
CA LYS A 121 9.07 0.96 -5.75
C LYS A 121 8.34 0.57 -4.46
N GLY A 122 7.10 1.01 -4.27
CA GLY A 122 6.46 1.02 -2.95
C GLY A 122 6.95 2.19 -2.09
N GLY A 123 6.73 2.10 -0.79
CA GLY A 123 7.12 3.11 0.19
C GLY A 123 6.12 3.28 1.31
N TYR A 124 5.97 4.51 1.80
CA TYR A 124 5.18 4.85 2.98
C TYR A 124 4.31 6.08 2.71
N VAL A 125 3.07 6.03 3.19
CA VAL A 125 2.21 7.21 3.35
C VAL A 125 1.94 7.39 4.84
N TYR A 126 2.33 8.55 5.39
CA TYR A 126 1.96 8.93 6.76
C TYR A 126 0.80 9.91 6.75
N ILE A 127 -0.17 9.67 7.63
CA ILE A 127 -1.32 10.55 7.87
C ILE A 127 -1.26 11.05 9.33
N GLY A 128 -1.56 12.33 9.54
CA GLY A 128 -1.38 13.00 10.83
C GLY A 128 0.00 13.66 10.96
N VAL A 129 0.71 13.84 9.84
CA VAL A 129 2.05 14.45 9.78
C VAL A 129 2.05 15.50 8.67
N ASP A 130 2.51 16.72 8.96
CA ASP A 130 2.63 17.75 7.93
C ASP A 130 3.86 17.55 7.01
N ASP A 131 3.96 18.37 5.98
CA ASP A 131 5.02 18.27 4.97
C ASP A 131 6.42 18.48 5.59
N ASP A 132 6.51 19.24 6.69
CA ASP A 132 7.75 19.49 7.44
C ASP A 132 8.11 18.34 8.40
N GLY A 133 7.23 17.33 8.55
CA GLY A 133 7.46 16.18 9.42
C GLY A 133 6.96 16.37 10.86
N ASN A 134 6.22 17.44 11.15
CA ASN A 134 5.65 17.66 12.47
C ASN A 134 4.43 16.76 12.69
N VAL A 135 4.36 16.14 13.87
CA VAL A 135 3.22 15.32 14.28
C VAL A 135 2.01 16.20 14.61
N LYS A 136 1.00 16.13 13.76
CA LYS A 136 -0.27 16.86 13.91
C LYS A 136 -1.35 16.04 14.61
N GLY A 137 -1.33 14.72 14.43
CA GLY A 137 -2.30 13.80 15.01
C GLY A 137 -3.55 13.60 14.15
N LEU A 138 -4.33 12.57 14.48
CA LEU A 138 -5.53 12.14 13.75
C LEU A 138 -6.84 12.68 14.36
N GLU A 139 -6.78 13.49 15.41
CA GLU A 139 -7.96 13.96 16.14
C GLU A 139 -8.93 14.74 15.24
N ARG A 140 -8.40 15.49 14.27
CA ARG A 140 -9.21 16.21 13.27
C ARG A 140 -9.99 15.26 12.37
N ASP A 141 -9.37 14.18 11.91
CA ASP A 141 -10.07 13.17 11.11
C ASP A 141 -11.08 12.37 11.95
N TYR A 142 -10.75 12.06 13.20
CA TYR A 142 -11.68 11.43 14.13
C TYR A 142 -12.91 12.29 14.42
N SER A 143 -12.76 13.61 14.46
CA SER A 143 -13.86 14.55 14.68
C SER A 143 -14.93 14.50 13.59
N LEU A 144 -14.58 14.05 12.38
CA LEU A 144 -15.50 13.92 11.25
C LEU A 144 -16.40 12.68 11.34
N MET A 145 -16.17 11.79 12.30
CA MET A 145 -16.84 10.50 12.40
C MET A 145 -18.04 10.56 13.35
N GLN A 146 -19.16 9.96 12.92
CA GLN A 146 -20.32 9.81 13.78
C GLN A 146 -20.03 8.81 14.90
N ASN A 147 -20.57 9.09 16.09
CA ASN A 147 -20.48 8.24 17.28
C ASN A 147 -19.03 7.98 17.74
N GLY A 148 -18.18 9.01 17.68
CA GLY A 148 -16.77 8.98 18.11
C GLY A 148 -15.84 8.32 17.08
N GLY A 149 -14.75 9.01 16.72
CA GLY A 149 -13.72 8.46 15.83
C GLY A 149 -12.62 7.72 16.59
N ASN A 150 -12.02 6.73 15.94
CA ASN A 150 -10.87 5.98 16.42
C ASN A 150 -10.10 5.39 15.21
N ASN A 151 -8.97 4.76 15.49
CA ASN A 151 -8.11 4.12 14.49
C ASN A 151 -8.86 3.07 13.65
N ASP A 152 -9.65 2.17 14.26
CA ASP A 152 -10.43 1.14 13.55
C ASP A 152 -11.36 1.75 12.48
N LYS A 153 -12.10 2.81 12.84
CA LYS A 153 -13.01 3.49 11.92
C LYS A 153 -12.24 4.24 10.83
N LEU A 154 -11.08 4.82 11.14
CA LEU A 154 -10.25 5.48 10.14
C LEU A 154 -9.65 4.47 9.15
N GLU A 155 -9.15 3.34 9.64
CA GLU A 155 -8.66 2.26 8.79
C GLU A 155 -9.75 1.80 7.82
N LEU A 156 -10.97 1.58 8.32
CA LEU A 156 -12.10 1.22 7.47
C LEU A 156 -12.36 2.29 6.39
N GLN A 157 -12.35 3.57 6.75
CA GLN A 157 -12.53 4.66 5.78
C GLN A 157 -11.40 4.74 4.75
N ILE A 158 -10.15 4.48 5.14
CA ILE A 158 -9.00 4.43 4.22
C ILE A 158 -9.19 3.27 3.23
N ARG A 159 -9.53 2.08 3.72
CA ARG A 159 -9.79 0.90 2.87
C ARG A 159 -10.96 1.13 1.92
N ASP A 160 -12.04 1.75 2.39
CA ASP A 160 -13.19 2.09 1.56
C ASP A 160 -12.85 3.14 0.51
N ALA A 161 -12.05 4.16 0.86
CA ALA A 161 -11.57 5.15 -0.09
C ALA A 161 -10.69 4.51 -1.18
N ILE A 162 -9.79 3.60 -0.79
CA ILE A 162 -8.96 2.85 -1.74
C ILE A 162 -9.82 2.06 -2.72
N ARG A 163 -10.82 1.31 -2.23
CA ARG A 163 -11.77 0.56 -3.08
C ARG A 163 -12.58 1.47 -4.01
N LYS A 164 -12.99 2.64 -3.50
CA LYS A 164 -13.77 3.64 -4.24
C LYS A 164 -12.96 4.31 -5.34
N TYR A 165 -11.72 4.69 -5.06
CA TYR A 165 -10.93 5.56 -5.92
C TYR A 165 -9.88 4.84 -6.77
N LEU A 166 -9.53 3.58 -6.47
CA LEU A 166 -8.56 2.81 -7.25
C LEU A 166 -9.23 1.66 -8.00
N ALA A 167 -8.74 1.39 -9.21
CA ALA A 167 -9.19 0.32 -10.08
C ALA A 167 -8.96 -1.04 -9.40
N ASP A 168 -9.94 -1.93 -9.50
CA ASP A 168 -9.98 -3.25 -8.85
C ASP A 168 -9.35 -4.36 -9.71
N GLN A 169 -8.42 -3.99 -10.60
CA GLN A 169 -7.68 -4.93 -11.46
C GLN A 169 -6.79 -5.86 -10.63
N VAL A 170 -6.26 -5.37 -9.49
CA VAL A 170 -5.48 -6.15 -8.54
C VAL A 170 -6.08 -6.11 -7.13
N PRO A 171 -5.87 -7.14 -6.30
CA PRO A 171 -6.28 -7.12 -4.89
C PRO A 171 -5.39 -6.16 -4.10
N ILE A 172 -5.70 -4.85 -4.14
CA ILE A 172 -4.88 -3.78 -3.52
C ILE A 172 -4.57 -4.04 -2.04
N SER A 173 -5.49 -4.71 -1.32
CA SER A 173 -5.29 -5.10 0.08
C SER A 173 -4.02 -5.92 0.33
N ASN A 174 -3.51 -6.64 -0.68
CA ASN A 174 -2.31 -7.47 -0.56
C ASN A 174 -1.01 -6.64 -0.64
N PHE A 175 -1.11 -5.38 -1.06
CA PHE A 175 0.03 -4.49 -1.25
C PHE A 175 0.06 -3.35 -0.23
N ILE A 176 -0.90 -3.30 0.70
CA ILE A 176 -0.97 -2.26 1.72
C ILE A 176 -1.04 -2.88 3.11
N ASP A 177 -0.25 -2.32 4.03
CA ASP A 177 -0.38 -2.56 5.46
C ASP A 177 -0.68 -1.23 6.15
N ILE A 178 -1.67 -1.23 7.04
CA ILE A 178 -2.10 -0.02 7.74
C ILE A 178 -1.86 -0.26 9.22
N SER A 179 -1.11 0.63 9.85
CA SER A 179 -0.81 0.58 11.28
C SER A 179 -0.92 1.97 11.89
N PHE A 180 -1.09 2.02 13.21
CA PHE A 180 -1.27 3.26 13.97
C PHE A 180 -0.22 3.33 15.07
N HIS A 181 0.35 4.52 15.24
CA HIS A 181 1.49 4.74 16.13
C HIS A 181 1.27 6.00 16.95
N VAL A 182 1.64 5.97 18.23
CA VAL A 182 1.59 7.15 19.09
C VAL A 182 2.98 7.77 19.17
N ILE A 183 3.10 9.01 18.72
CA ILE A 183 4.33 9.82 18.77
C ILE A 183 3.98 11.14 19.45
N ASP A 184 4.74 11.51 20.48
CA ASP A 184 4.51 12.72 21.28
C ASP A 184 3.07 12.85 21.80
N GLY A 185 2.46 11.71 22.17
CA GLY A 185 1.09 11.65 22.69
C GLY A 185 -0.01 11.82 21.64
N LYS A 186 0.34 11.87 20.35
CA LYS A 186 -0.60 11.96 19.23
C LYS A 186 -0.54 10.71 18.38
N GLU A 187 -1.69 10.21 17.95
CA GLU A 187 -1.76 9.06 17.06
C GLU A 187 -1.56 9.49 15.61
N ILE A 188 -0.76 8.74 14.85
CA ILE A 188 -0.57 8.87 13.40
C ILE A 188 -0.86 7.53 12.73
N CYS A 189 -1.14 7.56 11.42
CA CYS A 189 -1.38 6.38 10.62
C CYS A 189 -0.22 6.18 9.63
N GLU A 190 0.34 4.97 9.60
CA GLU A 190 1.32 4.53 8.62
C GLU A 190 0.64 3.58 7.63
N ILE A 191 0.67 3.92 6.34
CA ILE A 191 0.31 3.01 5.25
C ILE A 191 1.61 2.58 4.57
N ARG A 192 2.05 1.35 4.83
CA ARG A 192 3.15 0.72 4.11
C ARG A 192 2.63 0.19 2.77
N VAL A 193 3.28 0.58 1.68
CA VAL A 193 2.86 0.25 0.32
C VAL A 193 3.95 -0.59 -0.35
N SER A 194 3.57 -1.78 -0.83
CA SER A 194 4.45 -2.64 -1.63
C SER A 194 4.28 -2.35 -3.12
N PRO A 195 5.34 -2.54 -3.93
CA PRO A 195 5.22 -2.45 -5.38
C PRO A 195 4.20 -3.48 -5.89
N ALA A 196 3.30 -3.06 -6.78
CA ALA A 196 2.34 -3.94 -7.42
C ALA A 196 2.99 -4.74 -8.55
N SER A 197 2.44 -5.94 -8.81
CA SER A 197 2.80 -6.79 -9.95
C SER A 197 2.14 -6.34 -11.25
N GLU A 198 1.05 -5.57 -11.17
CA GLU A 198 0.34 -5.02 -12.33
C GLU A 198 0.02 -3.53 -12.10
N PRO A 199 -0.27 -2.77 -13.17
CA PRO A 199 -0.67 -1.37 -13.09
C PRO A 199 -1.89 -1.10 -12.19
N VAL A 200 -1.78 -0.08 -11.35
CA VAL A 200 -2.86 0.40 -10.49
C VAL A 200 -3.31 1.77 -10.98
N PHE A 201 -4.50 1.84 -11.55
CA PHE A 201 -5.10 3.08 -12.00
C PHE A 201 -5.99 3.70 -10.91
N SER A 202 -6.12 5.03 -10.91
CA SER A 202 -7.21 5.66 -10.16
C SER A 202 -8.48 5.68 -11.01
N LYS A 203 -9.60 5.25 -10.41
CA LYS A 203 -10.93 5.27 -11.01
C LYS A 203 -11.35 6.69 -11.35
N GLU A 204 -11.76 6.85 -12.60
CA GLU A 204 -12.64 7.92 -13.09
C GLU A 204 -12.25 9.36 -12.75
N LYS A 205 -11.66 10.06 -13.73
CA LYS A 205 -11.79 11.51 -13.85
C LYS A 205 -12.67 11.84 -15.06
N ILE A 206 -13.63 12.74 -14.89
CA ILE A 206 -14.42 13.26 -16.00
C ILE A 206 -13.57 14.29 -16.74
N TYR A 207 -13.26 13.98 -17.99
CA TYR A 207 -12.58 14.87 -18.90
C TYR A 207 -13.58 15.52 -19.83
N ASN A 208 -13.56 16.85 -19.88
CA ASN A 208 -14.24 17.60 -20.93
C ASN A 208 -13.35 17.54 -22.17
N VAL A 209 -13.83 16.86 -23.21
CA VAL A 209 -13.11 16.74 -24.49
C VAL A 209 -13.97 17.33 -25.59
N SER A 210 -13.33 17.97 -26.56
CA SER A 210 -14.00 18.45 -27.77
C SER A 210 -13.66 17.50 -28.91
N ILE A 211 -14.68 16.82 -29.45
CA ILE A 211 -14.53 15.95 -30.62
C ILE A 211 -15.43 16.51 -31.71
N ASN A 212 -14.85 16.83 -32.87
CA ASN A 212 -15.57 17.42 -34.00
C ASN A 212 -16.38 18.68 -33.60
N ASN A 213 -15.77 19.56 -32.79
CA ASN A 213 -16.41 20.77 -32.22
C ASN A 213 -17.62 20.48 -31.30
N VAL A 214 -17.81 19.24 -30.86
CA VAL A 214 -18.82 18.87 -29.87
C VAL A 214 -18.13 18.63 -28.54
N ASN A 215 -18.52 19.43 -27.54
CA ASN A 215 -18.09 19.22 -26.17
C ASN A 215 -18.80 18.00 -25.59
N GLN A 216 -18.03 17.06 -25.09
CA GLN A 216 -18.54 15.84 -24.48
C GLN A 216 -17.71 15.48 -23.26
N GLN A 217 -18.35 14.79 -22.33
CA GLN A 217 -17.68 14.23 -21.18
C GLN A 217 -17.27 12.79 -21.48
N ARG A 218 -16.02 12.47 -21.15
CA ARG A 218 -15.48 11.12 -21.19
C ARG A 218 -14.86 10.81 -19.84
N LYS A 219 -14.94 9.54 -19.44
CA LYS A 219 -14.27 9.05 -18.25
C LYS A 219 -13.02 8.32 -18.69
N PHE A 220 -11.90 8.70 -18.10
CA PHE A 220 -10.65 7.97 -18.24
C PHE A 220 -10.14 7.65 -16.85
N ASP A 221 -9.50 6.49 -16.76
CA ASP A 221 -8.72 6.12 -15.58
C ASP A 221 -7.32 6.74 -15.72
N ASP A 222 -6.83 7.29 -14.62
CA ASP A 222 -5.54 7.96 -14.59
C ASP A 222 -4.47 7.01 -14.04
N PHE A 223 -3.27 7.06 -14.61
CA PHE A 223 -2.11 6.30 -14.16
C PHE A 223 -1.05 7.24 -13.59
N TYR A 224 -0.77 7.11 -12.29
CA TYR A 224 0.22 7.93 -11.59
C TYR A 224 1.44 7.11 -11.22
N ILE A 225 2.62 7.72 -11.34
CA ILE A 225 3.89 7.19 -10.85
C ILE A 225 4.54 8.20 -9.89
N ARG A 226 5.50 7.76 -9.08
CA ARG A 226 6.40 8.65 -8.34
C ARG A 226 7.50 9.19 -9.27
N GLU A 227 7.69 10.50 -9.25
CA GLU A 227 8.80 11.17 -9.92
C GLU A 227 9.34 12.27 -8.98
N GLY A 228 10.58 12.12 -8.50
CA GLY A 228 11.11 12.99 -7.45
C GLY A 228 10.30 12.89 -6.15
N ASN A 229 9.92 14.04 -5.57
CA ASN A 229 9.04 14.11 -4.41
C ASN A 229 7.54 14.17 -4.79
N GLY A 230 7.22 14.08 -6.08
CA GLY A 230 5.88 14.27 -6.59
C GLY A 230 5.24 13.02 -7.19
N LYS A 231 4.00 13.22 -7.64
CA LYS A 231 3.21 12.24 -8.39
C LYS A 231 3.08 12.76 -9.82
N LYS A 232 3.47 11.96 -10.80
CA LYS A 232 3.36 12.28 -12.23
C LYS A 232 2.23 11.49 -12.85
N LEU A 233 1.30 12.19 -13.48
CA LEU A 233 0.29 11.59 -14.36
C LEU A 233 0.94 11.25 -15.71
N LEU A 234 0.86 9.98 -16.13
CA LEU A 234 1.24 9.59 -17.48
C LEU A 234 0.04 9.83 -18.43
N GLU A 235 -0.10 11.08 -18.89
CA GLU A 235 -1.23 11.50 -19.71
C GLU A 235 -1.27 10.82 -21.09
N LYS A 236 -0.10 10.58 -21.68
CA LYS A 236 0.01 9.99 -23.02
C LYS A 236 0.05 8.47 -22.92
N HIS A 237 -0.76 7.82 -23.76
CA HIS A 237 -0.74 6.37 -23.88
C HIS A 237 0.65 5.82 -24.24
N SER A 238 1.43 6.54 -25.06
CA SER A 238 2.82 6.17 -25.39
C SER A 238 3.73 6.10 -24.17
N ASP A 239 3.57 7.05 -23.25
CA ASP A 239 4.42 7.18 -22.06
C ASP A 239 4.05 6.09 -21.07
N PHE A 240 2.76 5.83 -20.88
CA PHE A 240 2.26 4.68 -20.13
C PHE A 240 2.78 3.36 -20.70
N LEU A 241 2.63 3.10 -22.00
CA LEU A 241 3.10 1.85 -22.61
C LEU A 241 4.60 1.66 -22.48
N SER A 242 5.38 2.73 -22.63
CA SER A 242 6.84 2.68 -22.47
C SER A 242 7.22 2.35 -21.03
N TYR A 243 6.57 2.98 -20.06
CA TYR A 243 6.74 2.68 -18.65
C TYR A 243 6.33 1.25 -18.31
N TRP A 244 5.17 0.82 -18.81
CA TRP A 244 4.60 -0.50 -18.56
C TRP A 244 5.53 -1.62 -19.03
N LYS A 245 6.11 -1.47 -20.23
CA LYS A 245 7.08 -2.43 -20.78
C LYS A 245 8.26 -2.66 -19.86
N VAL A 246 8.78 -1.60 -19.23
CA VAL A 246 9.96 -1.67 -18.36
C VAL A 246 9.59 -2.12 -16.95
N ARG A 247 8.48 -1.62 -16.39
CA ARG A 247 8.15 -1.85 -14.97
C ARG A 247 7.36 -3.13 -14.71
N PHE A 248 6.50 -3.55 -15.63
CA PHE A 248 5.53 -4.62 -15.38
C PHE A 248 5.62 -5.77 -16.38
N ASN A 249 6.33 -5.59 -17.49
CA ASN A 249 6.38 -6.55 -18.58
C ASN A 249 7.82 -6.91 -19.00
N GLU A 250 8.76 -6.86 -18.06
CA GLU A 250 10.00 -7.61 -18.23
C GLU A 250 9.64 -9.11 -18.22
N SER A 251 9.56 -9.65 -19.43
CA SER A 251 9.60 -11.08 -19.69
C SER A 251 11.06 -11.50 -19.51
N GLU A 252 11.38 -12.32 -18.51
CA GLU A 252 12.52 -13.22 -18.63
C GLU A 252 12.26 -14.24 -19.74
#